data_AF-A0A4P6UBK9-F1
#
_entry.id   AF-A0A4P6UBK9-F1
#
_cell.length_a   1.000
_cell.length_b   1.000
_cell.length_c   1.000
_cell.angle_alpha   90.00
_cell.angle_beta   90.00
_cell.angle_gamma   90.00
#
_symmetry.space_group_name_H-M   'P 1'
#
loop_
_entity.id
_entity.type
_entity.pdbx_description
1 polymer ?
#
loop_
_entity_poly.entity_id
_entity_poly.type
_entity_poly.pdbx_seq_one_letter_code
_entity_poly.pdbx_strand_id
1 'polypeptide(L)'
;MFLHARSFGNDRNRIPDGMHGSPGTSTSVDLAAAGYSEREFFLSGTATAYREDGAWDSDGSWAVTEAGQAPYRTRLLVRMPKDPGRFNGTVVVEWLDVSGNVDTDVDFGYMYPELLQGYAWVGVSAQAAGVNSTGGSPLGPNVVGLKAWDPQRYGPLHHPGDAYSYDIFSQAGAAIRAPRGANPLSGLVVEKLLAVGQSQAGFRMLTYANAIQPSARIFDGLFIHGRAGAGAPIGDATLDGPGGPTGIAPARVRTDLEVPVFQVVTETDLFELGGGPGPHSFVAARQPDTERIRTWEIAGAAHSDAHSLRILHPQYTAQFGAIRELSTLIPIVNDGPQSQVVSAALRALRHWVVDGVAPASADPIETTADTIVRDRFGNALGGVRTPDVDVPVATLTGETVQVPNNGATVPLDTETLAVLYPDQDTYVTQFSDATDRAVTAGFLRFEDGRALMTKARSRGIGN
;
A
#
# COMPACT_ATOMS: atom_id res chain seq x y z
N MET A 1 15.84 -1.64 -25.94
CA MET A 1 14.56 -1.23 -25.34
C MET A 1 14.32 0.26 -25.62
N PHE A 2 13.53 0.60 -26.65
CA PHE A 2 13.12 1.98 -26.91
C PHE A 2 11.83 2.23 -26.11
N LEU A 3 12.00 2.55 -24.84
CA LEU A 3 10.93 3.07 -23.99
C LEU A 3 10.57 4.46 -24.49
N HIS A 4 9.63 4.48 -25.42
CA HIS A 4 8.96 5.70 -25.82
C HIS A 4 7.86 5.96 -24.79
N ALA A 5 8.12 6.82 -23.81
CA ALA A 5 7.09 7.80 -23.54
C ALA A 5 6.92 8.56 -24.87
N ARG A 6 5.95 8.15 -25.69
CA ARG A 6 5.70 8.80 -26.97
C ARG A 6 4.97 10.08 -26.64
N SER A 7 5.60 11.22 -26.93
CA SER A 7 4.90 12.50 -27.06
C SER A 7 3.70 12.29 -27.98
N PHE A 8 2.51 12.69 -27.52
CA PHE A 8 1.41 12.93 -28.45
C PHE A 8 1.86 14.03 -29.42
N GLY A 9 1.62 13.81 -30.73
CA GLY A 9 1.89 14.81 -31.76
C GLY A 9 1.13 16.11 -31.49
N ASN A 10 1.75 17.22 -31.87
CA ASN A 10 1.49 18.61 -31.47
C ASN A 10 0.14 19.24 -31.90
N ASP A 11 -0.95 18.49 -31.94
CA ASP A 11 -2.31 19.05 -31.93
C ASP A 11 -3.03 18.78 -30.58
N ARG A 12 -2.38 18.07 -29.64
CA ARG A 12 -3.00 17.30 -28.54
C ARG A 12 -2.32 17.44 -27.16
N ASN A 13 -1.83 18.63 -26.79
CA ASN A 13 -1.07 18.84 -25.54
C ASN A 13 -1.90 18.95 -24.25
N ARG A 14 -3.12 18.41 -24.23
CA ARG A 14 -3.97 18.33 -23.03
C ARG A 14 -4.73 17.01 -23.04
N ILE A 15 -4.87 16.37 -21.87
CA ILE A 15 -5.80 15.25 -21.72
C ILE A 15 -7.18 15.74 -22.14
N PRO A 16 -7.95 14.95 -22.91
CA PRO A 16 -9.29 15.37 -23.32
C PRO A 16 -10.11 15.79 -22.09
N ASP A 17 -10.79 16.93 -22.19
CA ASP A 17 -11.71 17.32 -21.13
C ASP A 17 -12.74 16.20 -20.96
N GLY A 18 -12.98 15.81 -19.71
CA GLY A 18 -13.85 14.69 -19.36
C GLY A 18 -15.29 15.12 -19.10
N MET A 19 -16.14 14.13 -18.88
CA MET A 19 -17.48 14.33 -18.31
C MET A 19 -17.41 14.77 -16.84
N HIS A 20 -16.28 14.53 -16.17
CA HIS A 20 -16.05 14.91 -14.78
C HIS A 20 -14.95 15.97 -14.62
N GLY A 21 -15.06 16.77 -13.56
CA GLY A 21 -14.15 17.89 -13.25
C GLY A 21 -12.79 17.47 -12.67
N SER A 22 -12.62 16.19 -12.33
CA SER A 22 -11.42 15.63 -11.69
C SER A 22 -11.01 14.31 -12.36
N PRO A 23 -9.74 13.89 -12.26
CA PRO A 23 -9.36 12.54 -12.68
C PRO A 23 -10.00 11.46 -11.79
N GLY A 24 -10.16 10.25 -12.33
CA GLY A 24 -10.53 9.10 -11.50
C GLY A 24 -9.47 8.86 -10.43
N THR A 25 -9.84 8.32 -9.26
CA THR A 25 -8.90 8.10 -8.14
C THR A 25 -8.29 9.41 -7.60
N SER A 26 -8.93 10.57 -7.82
CA SER A 26 -8.51 11.82 -7.16
C SER A 26 -8.58 11.65 -5.65
N THR A 27 -7.56 12.07 -4.91
CA THR A 27 -7.55 11.89 -3.45
C THR A 27 -8.53 12.83 -2.74
N SER A 28 -9.03 12.40 -1.58
CA SER A 28 -9.76 13.25 -0.63
C SER A 28 -8.83 14.07 0.28
N VAL A 29 -7.52 13.81 0.25
CA VAL A 29 -6.51 14.60 0.99
C VAL A 29 -6.34 15.98 0.36
N ASP A 30 -6.28 17.03 1.18
CA ASP A 30 -6.06 18.40 0.70
C ASP A 30 -4.61 18.62 0.25
N LEU A 31 -4.34 18.28 -1.01
CA LEU A 31 -3.04 18.49 -1.65
C LEU A 31 -2.67 19.97 -1.73
N ALA A 32 -3.65 20.87 -1.88
CA ALA A 32 -3.37 22.28 -2.04
C ALA A 32 -2.83 22.89 -0.73
N ALA A 33 -3.42 22.52 0.41
CA ALA A 33 -2.93 22.90 1.73
C ALA A 33 -1.50 22.37 1.99
N ALA A 34 -1.17 21.19 1.46
CA ALA A 34 0.18 20.63 1.54
C ALA A 34 1.18 21.24 0.54
N GLY A 35 0.73 22.11 -0.38
CA GLY A 35 1.56 22.69 -1.44
C GLY A 35 1.89 21.71 -2.58
N TYR A 36 1.03 20.73 -2.80
CA TYR A 36 1.14 19.70 -3.83
C TYR A 36 0.15 19.94 -4.98
N SER A 37 0.46 19.35 -6.14
CA SER A 37 -0.42 19.31 -7.31
C SER A 37 -0.69 17.86 -7.71
N GLU A 38 -1.86 17.62 -8.29
CA GLU A 38 -2.23 16.35 -8.91
C GLU A 38 -2.42 16.55 -10.42
N ARG A 39 -1.84 15.66 -11.22
CA ARG A 39 -1.93 15.67 -12.68
C ARG A 39 -1.97 14.24 -13.19
N GLU A 40 -2.80 13.99 -14.18
CA GLU A 40 -2.80 12.70 -14.90
C GLU A 40 -1.99 12.78 -16.20
N PHE A 41 -1.56 11.61 -16.67
CA PHE A 41 -0.88 11.40 -17.93
C PHE A 41 -1.30 10.06 -18.53
N PHE A 42 -1.23 9.92 -19.85
CA PHE A 42 -1.32 8.61 -20.51
C PHE A 42 0.05 8.10 -20.88
N LEU A 43 0.31 6.83 -20.54
CA LEU A 43 1.47 6.07 -20.96
C LEU A 43 1.04 5.10 -22.07
N SER A 44 1.84 4.94 -23.12
CA SER A 44 1.58 3.96 -24.18
C SER A 44 2.86 3.29 -24.60
N GLY A 45 2.77 2.02 -24.95
CA GLY A 45 3.89 1.22 -25.40
C GLY A 45 3.43 -0.11 -25.95
N THR A 46 4.39 -1.02 -26.09
CA THR A 46 4.13 -2.45 -26.33
C THR A 46 4.61 -3.17 -25.10
N ALA A 47 3.69 -3.80 -24.36
CA ALA A 47 4.01 -4.55 -23.15
C ALA A 47 4.28 -6.01 -23.50
N THR A 48 5.18 -6.63 -22.75
CA THR A 48 5.51 -8.05 -22.82
C THR A 48 4.79 -8.80 -21.70
N ALA A 49 4.08 -9.86 -22.06
CA ALA A 49 3.53 -10.81 -21.12
C ALA A 49 4.60 -11.84 -20.75
N TYR A 50 4.52 -12.34 -19.52
CA TYR A 50 5.41 -13.35 -18.99
C TYR A 50 4.64 -14.63 -18.64
N ARG A 51 5.34 -15.76 -18.71
CA ARG A 51 4.88 -17.05 -18.19
C ARG A 51 5.96 -17.66 -17.31
N GLU A 52 5.54 -18.54 -16.42
CA GLU A 52 6.44 -19.34 -15.60
C GLU A 52 7.44 -20.10 -16.48
N ASP A 53 8.69 -20.16 -16.03
CA ASP A 53 9.73 -20.98 -16.60
C ASP A 53 10.26 -21.94 -15.53
N GLY A 54 10.06 -23.23 -15.74
CA GLY A 54 10.31 -24.24 -14.72
C GLY A 54 9.29 -24.24 -13.57
N ALA A 55 9.67 -24.84 -12.46
CA ALA A 55 8.86 -24.85 -11.24
C ALA A 55 9.15 -23.60 -10.42
N TRP A 56 8.10 -22.92 -9.98
CA TRP A 56 8.21 -21.91 -8.94
C TRP A 56 8.00 -22.56 -7.57
N ASP A 57 8.95 -22.34 -6.66
CA ASP A 57 8.92 -22.86 -5.30
C ASP A 57 8.88 -21.73 -4.28
N SER A 58 8.79 -22.10 -3.00
CA SER A 58 8.66 -21.17 -1.86
C SER A 58 9.80 -20.17 -1.67
N ASP A 59 10.95 -20.37 -2.33
CA ASP A 59 12.17 -19.58 -2.13
C ASP A 59 12.17 -18.23 -2.87
N GLY A 60 11.22 -18.04 -3.79
CA GLY A 60 11.10 -16.81 -4.58
C GLY A 60 12.03 -16.75 -5.81
N SER A 61 12.82 -17.80 -6.09
CA SER A 61 13.73 -17.85 -7.25
C SER A 61 12.94 -18.17 -8.53
N TRP A 62 12.11 -17.23 -8.95
CA TRP A 62 11.09 -17.46 -9.97
C TRP A 62 11.56 -17.05 -11.36
N ALA A 63 11.89 -18.04 -12.19
CA ALA A 63 12.25 -17.79 -13.58
C ALA A 63 11.00 -17.55 -14.44
N VAL A 64 11.13 -16.64 -15.40
CA VAL A 64 10.08 -16.32 -16.37
C VAL A 64 10.62 -16.32 -17.78
N THR A 65 9.74 -16.61 -18.72
CA THR A 65 9.99 -16.42 -20.15
C THR A 65 8.93 -15.51 -20.74
N GLU A 66 9.32 -14.76 -21.78
CA GLU A 66 8.38 -13.93 -22.52
C GLU A 66 7.36 -14.83 -23.25
N ALA A 67 6.08 -14.46 -23.17
CA ALA A 67 4.97 -15.22 -23.74
C ALA A 67 4.32 -14.52 -24.94
N GLY A 68 4.28 -13.19 -24.95
CA GLY A 68 3.65 -12.42 -26.02
C GLY A 68 3.83 -10.92 -25.85
N GLN A 69 3.49 -10.15 -26.88
CA GLN A 69 3.56 -8.70 -26.87
C GLN A 69 2.26 -8.07 -27.36
N ALA A 70 1.81 -7.02 -26.68
CA ALA A 70 0.60 -6.30 -27.07
C ALA A 70 0.75 -4.78 -26.87
N PRO A 71 0.19 -3.95 -27.77
CA PRO A 71 0.14 -2.52 -27.56
C PRO A 71 -0.78 -2.20 -26.38
N TYR A 72 -0.39 -1.22 -25.56
CA TYR A 72 -1.22 -0.70 -24.48
C TYR A 72 -1.26 0.82 -24.47
N ARG A 73 -2.31 1.35 -23.88
CA ARG A 73 -2.39 2.71 -23.37
C ARG A 73 -3.04 2.67 -22.00
N THR A 74 -2.30 3.12 -20.99
CA THR A 74 -2.76 3.21 -19.60
C THR A 74 -2.58 4.62 -19.03
N ARG A 75 -2.92 4.80 -17.76
CA ARG A 75 -2.87 6.07 -17.03
C ARG A 75 -1.77 6.05 -15.95
N LEU A 76 -1.14 7.21 -15.78
CA LEU A 76 -0.36 7.59 -14.61
C LEU A 76 -1.09 8.74 -13.89
N LEU A 77 -1.24 8.66 -12.57
CA LEU A 77 -1.69 9.77 -11.73
C LEU A 77 -0.53 10.26 -10.88
N VAL A 78 -0.15 11.52 -11.04
CA VAL A 78 1.07 12.09 -10.45
C VAL A 78 0.70 13.13 -9.40
N ARG A 79 1.22 12.96 -8.19
CA ARG A 79 1.14 13.93 -7.10
C ARG A 79 2.54 14.37 -6.73
N MET A 80 2.82 15.66 -6.76
CA MET A 80 4.17 16.18 -6.49
C MET A 80 4.14 17.60 -5.90
N PRO A 81 5.22 18.04 -5.21
CA PRO A 81 5.33 19.41 -4.73
C PRO A 81 5.18 20.41 -5.88
N LYS A 82 4.45 21.51 -5.63
CA LYS A 82 4.35 22.63 -6.58
C LYS A 82 5.66 23.41 -6.68
N ASP A 83 6.38 23.51 -5.56
CA ASP A 83 7.71 24.10 -5.49
C ASP A 83 8.77 23.00 -5.71
N PRO A 84 9.52 23.03 -6.83
CA PRO A 84 10.58 22.05 -7.09
C PRO A 84 11.64 21.98 -5.99
N GLY A 85 11.88 23.06 -5.24
CA GLY A 85 12.84 23.10 -4.13
C GLY A 85 12.45 22.23 -2.93
N ARG A 86 11.19 21.78 -2.85
CA ARG A 86 10.70 20.86 -1.83
C ARG A 86 10.83 19.39 -2.22
N PHE A 87 11.16 19.08 -3.47
CA PHE A 87 11.28 17.70 -3.90
C PHE A 87 12.54 17.05 -3.31
N ASN A 88 12.38 15.87 -2.70
CA ASN A 88 13.43 15.20 -1.94
C ASN A 88 14.24 14.16 -2.76
N GLY A 89 14.11 14.20 -4.08
CA GLY A 89 14.76 13.30 -5.03
C GLY A 89 14.10 11.93 -5.18
N THR A 90 13.13 11.58 -4.34
CA THR A 90 12.51 10.24 -4.30
C THR A 90 11.10 10.24 -4.89
N VAL A 91 10.87 9.33 -5.83
CA VAL A 91 9.56 9.07 -6.41
C VAL A 91 9.04 7.72 -5.91
N VAL A 92 7.81 7.71 -5.40
CA VAL A 92 7.08 6.50 -5.01
C VAL A 92 6.12 6.13 -6.14
N VAL A 93 6.27 4.93 -6.70
CA VAL A 93 5.44 4.41 -7.78
C VAL A 93 4.53 3.35 -7.22
N GLU A 94 3.25 3.66 -7.14
CA GLU A 94 2.24 2.77 -6.59
C GLU A 94 1.60 1.96 -7.69
N TRP A 95 1.62 0.64 -7.53
CA TRP A 95 0.73 -0.25 -8.26
C TRP A 95 -0.67 -0.07 -7.69
N LEU A 96 -1.56 0.61 -8.41
CA LEU A 96 -2.92 0.88 -7.91
C LEU A 96 -3.67 -0.44 -7.69
N ASP A 97 -4.24 -0.60 -6.51
CA ASP A 97 -4.99 -1.80 -6.15
C ASP A 97 -6.32 -1.83 -6.89
N VAL A 98 -6.76 -3.03 -7.30
CA VAL A 98 -8.01 -3.24 -8.04
C VAL A 98 -8.93 -4.29 -7.42
N SER A 99 -8.73 -4.64 -6.14
CA SER A 99 -9.61 -5.57 -5.42
C SER A 99 -11.09 -5.12 -5.40
N GLY A 100 -11.33 -3.81 -5.49
CA GLY A 100 -12.64 -3.21 -5.67
C GLY A 100 -13.18 -3.19 -7.10
N ASN A 101 -12.52 -3.86 -8.06
CA ASN A 101 -12.76 -3.76 -9.50
C ASN A 101 -12.59 -2.33 -10.07
N VAL A 102 -11.73 -1.54 -9.44
CA VAL A 102 -11.40 -0.16 -9.82
C VAL A 102 -10.05 0.25 -9.23
N ASP A 103 -9.34 1.17 -9.88
CA ASP A 103 -8.07 1.72 -9.36
C ASP A 103 -8.26 2.44 -8.02
N THR A 104 -7.50 2.02 -7.01
CA THR A 104 -7.45 2.62 -5.67
C THR A 104 -6.01 2.89 -5.25
N ASP A 105 -5.75 4.07 -4.71
CA ASP A 105 -4.46 4.56 -4.20
C ASP A 105 -4.29 4.30 -2.70
N VAL A 106 -4.32 3.03 -2.31
CA VAL A 106 -4.32 2.60 -0.90
C VAL A 106 -3.03 3.02 -0.17
N ASP A 107 -1.86 2.83 -0.78
CA ASP A 107 -0.60 3.21 -0.15
C ASP A 107 -0.50 4.72 -0.01
N PHE A 108 -0.94 5.50 -1.00
CA PHE A 108 -1.08 6.94 -0.80
C PHE A 108 -1.97 7.27 0.40
N GLY A 109 -3.15 6.62 0.51
CA GLY A 109 -4.08 6.86 1.62
C GLY A 109 -3.46 6.61 3.00
N TYR A 110 -2.64 5.57 3.15
CA TYR A 110 -1.93 5.29 4.40
C TYR A 110 -0.69 6.16 4.61
N MET A 111 0.07 6.44 3.56
CA MET A 111 1.39 7.05 3.63
C MET A 111 1.41 8.56 3.33
N TYR A 112 0.27 9.20 2.99
CA TYR A 112 0.25 10.62 2.66
C TYR A 112 0.96 11.52 3.70
N PRO A 113 0.91 11.24 5.02
CA PRO A 113 1.62 12.06 6.00
C PRO A 113 3.14 12.10 5.75
N GLU A 114 3.71 11.04 5.17
CA GLU A 114 5.13 10.97 4.76
C GLU A 114 5.33 11.40 3.30
N LEU A 115 4.49 10.97 2.37
CA LEU A 115 4.61 11.34 0.95
C LEU A 115 4.61 12.87 0.75
N LEU A 116 3.86 13.61 1.58
CA LEU A 116 3.77 15.06 1.51
C LEU A 116 4.98 15.80 2.14
N GLN A 117 6.01 15.07 2.61
CA GLN A 117 7.29 15.60 3.10
C GLN A 117 8.34 15.83 2.00
N GLY A 118 7.92 15.91 0.73
CA GLY A 118 8.78 16.21 -0.41
C GLY A 118 8.92 15.08 -1.44
N TYR A 119 8.21 13.97 -1.29
CA TYR A 119 8.19 12.93 -2.33
C TYR A 119 7.37 13.39 -3.52
N ALA A 120 7.65 12.83 -4.69
CA ALA A 120 6.65 12.70 -5.74
C ALA A 120 6.03 11.30 -5.67
N TRP A 121 4.75 11.19 -5.97
CA TRP A 121 4.02 9.93 -6.01
C TRP A 121 3.42 9.74 -7.40
N VAL A 122 3.47 8.52 -7.91
CA VAL A 122 2.89 8.15 -9.22
C VAL A 122 2.10 6.85 -9.09
N GLY A 123 0.77 6.95 -9.13
CA GLY A 123 -0.11 5.79 -9.25
C GLY A 123 -0.17 5.28 -10.68
N VAL A 124 0.00 3.97 -10.86
CA VAL A 124 -0.04 3.30 -12.18
C VAL A 124 -1.28 2.42 -12.27
N SER A 125 -2.12 2.68 -13.29
CA SER A 125 -3.21 1.78 -13.68
C SER A 125 -2.66 0.53 -14.38
N ALA A 126 -1.96 -0.32 -13.63
CA ALA A 126 -1.19 -1.45 -14.18
C ALA A 126 -2.06 -2.68 -14.51
N GLN A 127 -3.28 -2.75 -13.97
CA GLN A 127 -4.20 -3.87 -14.18
C GLN A 127 -5.40 -3.48 -15.05
N ALA A 128 -5.94 -4.48 -15.74
CA ALA A 128 -7.05 -4.32 -16.66
C ALA A 128 -8.34 -3.86 -15.96
N ALA A 129 -8.60 -4.33 -14.74
CA ALA A 129 -9.83 -4.00 -14.00
C ALA A 129 -9.96 -2.49 -13.77
N GLY A 130 -8.88 -1.81 -13.36
CA GLY A 130 -8.86 -0.36 -13.17
C GLY A 130 -9.25 0.44 -14.41
N VAL A 131 -8.90 -0.07 -15.59
CA VAL A 131 -9.18 0.60 -16.88
C VAL A 131 -10.54 0.17 -17.47
N ASN A 132 -10.84 -1.12 -17.47
CA ASN A 132 -11.87 -1.75 -18.31
C ASN A 132 -13.12 -2.22 -17.55
N SER A 133 -13.10 -2.28 -16.21
CA SER A 133 -14.24 -2.78 -15.43
C SER A 133 -15.53 -2.02 -15.76
N THR A 134 -16.64 -2.75 -15.89
CA THR A 134 -17.98 -2.20 -16.09
C THR A 134 -18.89 -2.41 -14.86
N GLY A 135 -18.31 -2.76 -13.71
CA GLY A 135 -19.03 -3.01 -12.46
C GLY A 135 -18.47 -4.21 -11.69
N GLY A 136 -19.29 -4.81 -10.83
CA GLY A 136 -18.90 -5.98 -10.03
C GLY A 136 -18.12 -5.64 -8.76
N SER A 137 -18.05 -4.37 -8.38
CA SER A 137 -17.47 -3.95 -7.11
C SER A 137 -18.39 -4.32 -5.92
N PRO A 138 -17.83 -4.77 -4.78
CA PRO A 138 -18.61 -4.93 -3.54
C PRO A 138 -19.11 -3.59 -2.97
N LEU A 139 -18.60 -2.46 -3.49
CA LEU A 139 -18.99 -1.11 -3.09
C LEU A 139 -20.21 -0.57 -3.86
N GLY A 140 -20.74 -1.32 -4.82
CA GLY A 140 -21.98 -1.00 -5.51
C GLY A 140 -21.85 -0.95 -7.03
N PRO A 141 -22.98 -0.92 -7.76
CA PRO A 141 -23.01 -1.07 -9.22
C PRO A 141 -22.41 0.13 -9.97
N ASN A 142 -22.29 1.29 -9.33
CA ASN A 142 -21.73 2.50 -9.94
C ASN A 142 -20.20 2.53 -9.92
N VAL A 143 -19.56 1.65 -9.15
CA VAL A 143 -18.11 1.58 -9.06
C VAL A 143 -17.61 0.76 -10.24
N VAL A 144 -16.99 1.47 -11.18
CA VAL A 144 -16.57 0.96 -12.49
C VAL A 144 -15.17 1.48 -12.83
N GLY A 145 -14.52 0.85 -13.82
CA GLY A 145 -13.22 1.27 -14.31
C GLY A 145 -13.27 2.59 -15.10
N LEU A 146 -12.09 3.16 -15.35
CA LEU A 146 -11.93 4.49 -15.95
C LEU A 146 -12.74 4.69 -17.23
N LYS A 147 -12.71 3.73 -18.16
CA LYS A 147 -13.40 3.84 -19.46
C LYS A 147 -14.92 3.91 -19.32
N ALA A 148 -15.49 3.18 -18.38
CA ALA A 148 -16.92 3.18 -18.14
C ALA A 148 -17.35 4.44 -17.37
N TRP A 149 -16.50 4.93 -16.47
CA TRP A 149 -16.77 6.11 -15.65
C TRP A 149 -16.72 7.43 -16.44
N ASP A 150 -15.69 7.62 -17.27
CA ASP A 150 -15.54 8.80 -18.14
C ASP A 150 -15.09 8.36 -19.56
N PRO A 151 -16.02 7.94 -20.43
CA PRO A 151 -15.69 7.48 -21.77
C PRO A 151 -15.11 8.58 -22.66
N GLN A 152 -15.37 9.86 -22.38
CA GLN A 152 -14.82 10.99 -23.14
C GLN A 152 -13.34 11.18 -22.82
N ARG A 153 -12.97 11.16 -21.54
CA ARG A 153 -11.59 11.31 -21.10
C ARG A 153 -10.76 10.05 -21.35
N TYR A 154 -11.29 8.88 -20.99
CA TYR A 154 -10.56 7.62 -20.95
C TYR A 154 -10.85 6.67 -22.10
N GLY A 155 -11.77 7.01 -23.02
CA GLY A 155 -12.03 6.22 -24.24
C GLY A 155 -10.79 5.77 -25.00
N PRO A 156 -9.73 6.60 -25.13
CA PRO A 156 -8.48 6.20 -25.77
C PRO A 156 -7.64 5.14 -25.05
N LEU A 157 -7.94 4.78 -23.79
CA LEU A 157 -7.21 3.75 -23.04
C LEU A 157 -7.44 2.35 -23.62
N HIS A 158 -6.40 1.53 -23.56
CA HIS A 158 -6.39 0.15 -24.04
C HIS A 158 -5.47 -0.69 -23.15
N HIS A 159 -6.04 -1.55 -22.31
CA HIS A 159 -5.29 -2.48 -21.48
C HIS A 159 -5.40 -3.90 -22.05
N PRO A 160 -4.30 -4.57 -22.44
CA PRO A 160 -4.33 -5.85 -23.15
C PRO A 160 -4.55 -7.10 -22.26
N GLY A 161 -4.80 -6.90 -20.97
CA GLY A 161 -4.98 -7.97 -19.97
C GLY A 161 -3.88 -7.99 -18.89
N ASP A 162 -4.13 -8.71 -17.80
CA ASP A 162 -3.27 -8.70 -16.61
C ASP A 162 -1.94 -9.45 -16.80
N ALA A 163 -1.84 -10.33 -17.80
CA ALA A 163 -0.57 -10.95 -18.20
C ALA A 163 0.52 -9.92 -18.55
N TYR A 164 0.11 -8.72 -18.99
CA TYR A 164 1.00 -7.62 -19.41
C TYR A 164 1.29 -6.61 -18.28
N SER A 165 0.64 -6.75 -17.12
CA SER A 165 0.65 -5.74 -16.06
C SER A 165 2.05 -5.47 -15.48
N TYR A 166 2.87 -6.51 -15.31
CA TYR A 166 4.23 -6.40 -14.78
C TYR A 166 5.16 -5.59 -15.67
N ASP A 167 5.05 -5.76 -17.00
CA ASP A 167 5.83 -4.95 -17.94
C ASP A 167 5.26 -3.53 -18.04
N ILE A 168 3.93 -3.35 -18.04
CA ILE A 168 3.32 -2.01 -17.98
C ILE A 168 3.84 -1.22 -16.76
N PHE A 169 3.90 -1.85 -15.59
CA PHE A 169 4.43 -1.25 -14.37
C PHE A 169 5.93 -0.93 -14.47
N SER A 170 6.73 -1.85 -15.01
CA SER A 170 8.16 -1.61 -15.28
C SER A 170 8.40 -0.46 -16.25
N GLN A 171 7.60 -0.39 -17.32
CA GLN A 171 7.67 0.67 -18.31
C GLN A 171 7.25 2.02 -17.74
N ALA A 172 6.29 2.06 -16.81
CA ALA A 172 5.93 3.27 -16.09
C ALA A 172 7.11 3.80 -15.25
N GLY A 173 7.76 2.93 -14.47
CA GLY A 173 8.96 3.31 -13.70
C GLY A 173 10.10 3.80 -14.60
N ALA A 174 10.33 3.13 -15.73
CA ALA A 174 11.36 3.54 -16.68
C ALA A 174 11.04 4.87 -17.37
N ALA A 175 9.76 5.14 -17.68
CA ALA A 175 9.31 6.41 -18.23
C ALA A 175 9.44 7.58 -17.24
N ILE A 176 9.38 7.30 -15.93
CA ILE A 176 9.63 8.28 -14.86
C ILE A 176 11.13 8.60 -14.77
N ARG A 177 12.01 7.60 -14.79
CA ARG A 177 13.47 7.81 -14.73
C ARG A 177 14.03 8.53 -15.96
N ALA A 178 13.59 8.12 -17.13
CA ALA A 178 14.14 8.58 -18.41
C ALA A 178 13.01 9.03 -19.34
N PRO A 179 12.32 10.13 -19.00
CA PRO A 179 11.19 10.61 -19.79
C PRO A 179 11.63 10.95 -21.21
N ARG A 180 10.84 10.48 -22.18
CA ARG A 180 10.92 10.91 -23.58
C ARG A 180 9.63 11.64 -23.90
N GLY A 181 9.69 12.83 -24.51
CA GLY A 181 8.50 13.64 -24.74
C GLY A 181 7.96 14.29 -23.46
N ALA A 182 6.71 14.01 -23.09
CA ALA A 182 6.12 14.56 -21.88
C ALA A 182 6.90 14.07 -20.64
N ASN A 183 7.30 15.00 -19.77
CA ASN A 183 7.92 14.69 -18.50
C ASN A 183 6.87 14.77 -17.39
N PRO A 184 6.40 13.63 -16.83
CA PRO A 184 5.35 13.63 -15.80
C PRO A 184 5.74 14.44 -14.55
N LEU A 185 7.04 14.52 -14.27
CA LEU A 185 7.61 15.21 -13.12
C LEU A 185 8.14 16.60 -13.46
N SER A 186 7.77 17.17 -14.61
CA SER A 186 8.03 18.58 -14.96
C SER A 186 9.50 19.05 -14.78
N GLY A 187 10.46 18.15 -15.02
CA GLY A 187 11.90 18.46 -14.93
C GLY A 187 12.55 18.19 -13.59
N LEU A 188 11.83 17.66 -12.59
CA LEU A 188 12.44 17.20 -11.33
C LEU A 188 13.51 16.13 -11.59
N VAL A 189 14.59 16.19 -10.81
CA VAL A 189 15.71 15.24 -10.89
C VAL A 189 15.41 14.02 -10.04
N VAL A 190 14.98 12.93 -10.67
CA VAL A 190 14.68 11.67 -9.99
C VAL A 190 15.97 10.97 -9.59
N GLU A 191 16.25 10.92 -8.30
CA GLU A 191 17.41 10.21 -7.74
C GLU A 191 17.06 8.77 -7.40
N LYS A 192 15.90 8.56 -6.75
CA LYS A 192 15.43 7.25 -6.31
C LYS A 192 14.01 6.95 -6.76
N LEU A 193 13.76 5.70 -7.13
CA LEU A 193 12.45 5.20 -7.51
C LEU A 193 12.07 4.01 -6.64
N LEU A 194 11.03 4.15 -5.82
CA LEU A 194 10.50 3.10 -4.96
C LEU A 194 9.23 2.53 -5.58
N ALA A 195 9.07 1.20 -5.62
CA ALA A 195 7.79 0.58 -5.99
C ALA A 195 7.02 0.13 -4.77
N VAL A 196 5.72 0.39 -4.73
CA VAL A 196 4.84 0.05 -3.61
C VAL A 196 3.53 -0.57 -4.10
N GLY A 197 2.91 -1.39 -3.27
CA GLY A 197 1.57 -1.93 -3.54
C GLY A 197 1.01 -2.63 -2.29
N GLN A 198 -0.29 -2.46 -2.09
CA GLN A 198 -1.05 -3.01 -0.95
C GLN A 198 -2.08 -4.06 -1.40
N SER A 199 -2.42 -5.06 -0.57
CA SER A 199 -3.46 -6.06 -0.86
C SER A 199 -3.18 -6.82 -2.15
N GLN A 200 -4.06 -6.76 -3.15
CA GLN A 200 -3.88 -7.44 -4.44
C GLN A 200 -2.61 -6.95 -5.13
N ALA A 201 -2.33 -5.64 -5.05
CA ALA A 201 -1.07 -5.07 -5.50
C ALA A 201 0.12 -5.57 -4.67
N GLY A 202 -0.04 -5.84 -3.37
CA GLY A 202 0.98 -6.46 -2.51
C GLY A 202 1.35 -7.89 -2.95
N PHE A 203 0.37 -8.73 -3.28
CA PHE A 203 0.63 -10.06 -3.88
C PHE A 203 1.41 -9.95 -5.19
N ARG A 204 1.07 -8.96 -6.03
CA ARG A 204 1.78 -8.68 -7.27
C ARG A 204 3.17 -8.13 -7.04
N MET A 205 3.38 -7.31 -6.02
CA MET A 205 4.70 -6.79 -5.66
C MET A 205 5.64 -7.89 -5.19
N LEU A 206 5.17 -8.95 -4.53
CA LEU A 206 5.97 -10.15 -4.25
C LEU A 206 6.41 -10.84 -5.56
N THR A 207 5.47 -11.05 -6.48
CA THR A 207 5.79 -11.63 -7.80
C THR A 207 6.72 -10.75 -8.60
N TYR A 208 6.56 -9.42 -8.54
CA TYR A 208 7.46 -8.47 -9.16
C TYR A 208 8.87 -8.61 -8.59
N ALA A 209 9.01 -8.61 -7.26
CA ALA A 209 10.30 -8.77 -6.59
C ALA A 209 10.99 -10.08 -6.99
N ASN A 210 10.24 -11.18 -7.02
CA ASN A 210 10.79 -12.51 -7.24
C ASN A 210 11.12 -12.81 -8.71
N ALA A 211 10.22 -12.43 -9.63
CA ALA A 211 10.29 -12.82 -11.04
C ALA A 211 10.73 -11.71 -12.00
N ILE A 212 10.42 -10.44 -11.70
CA ILE A 212 10.54 -9.34 -12.68
C ILE A 212 11.69 -8.40 -12.36
N GLN A 213 11.85 -7.98 -11.10
CA GLN A 213 12.94 -7.10 -10.66
C GLN A 213 14.34 -7.59 -11.08
N PRO A 214 14.68 -8.90 -11.05
CA PRO A 214 16.02 -9.38 -11.44
C PRO A 214 16.42 -9.00 -12.87
N SER A 215 15.45 -8.92 -13.78
CA SER A 215 15.68 -8.57 -15.18
C SER A 215 15.36 -7.10 -15.48
N ALA A 216 14.27 -6.58 -14.92
CA ALA A 216 13.80 -5.22 -15.19
C ALA A 216 14.71 -4.15 -14.58
N ARG A 217 15.16 -4.34 -13.33
CA ARG A 217 16.07 -3.44 -12.59
C ARG A 217 15.67 -1.96 -12.66
N ILE A 218 14.37 -1.69 -12.54
CA ILE A 218 13.80 -0.34 -12.66
C ILE A 218 13.74 0.39 -11.32
N PHE A 219 13.44 -0.32 -10.24
CA PHE A 219 13.24 0.28 -8.92
C PHE A 219 14.48 0.12 -8.04
N ASP A 220 14.76 1.12 -7.19
CA ASP A 220 15.86 1.12 -6.22
C ASP A 220 15.49 0.49 -4.88
N GLY A 221 14.20 0.28 -4.63
CA GLY A 221 13.67 -0.39 -3.44
C GLY A 221 12.21 -0.79 -3.66
N LEU A 222 11.79 -1.85 -2.99
CA LEU A 222 10.44 -2.42 -3.11
C LEU A 222 9.75 -2.42 -1.74
N PHE A 223 8.50 -2.00 -1.69
CA PHE A 223 7.64 -2.03 -0.52
C PHE A 223 6.45 -2.95 -0.80
N ILE A 224 6.30 -4.00 -0.01
CA ILE A 224 5.21 -4.97 -0.13
C ILE A 224 4.30 -4.79 1.08
N HIS A 225 3.11 -4.27 0.87
CA HIS A 225 2.17 -3.94 1.94
C HIS A 225 0.99 -4.90 1.92
N GLY A 226 0.60 -5.46 3.07
CA GLY A 226 -0.65 -6.19 3.25
C GLY A 226 -0.84 -7.35 2.26
N ARG A 227 0.02 -8.37 2.33
CA ARG A 227 -0.15 -9.63 1.57
C ARG A 227 -0.27 -10.82 2.52
N ALA A 228 -0.94 -11.87 2.05
CA ALA A 228 -0.90 -13.17 2.73
C ALA A 228 0.38 -13.95 2.34
N GLY A 229 0.39 -15.26 2.54
CA GLY A 229 1.53 -16.14 2.30
C GLY A 229 1.89 -16.43 0.84
N ALA A 230 1.13 -15.92 -0.14
CA ALA A 230 1.34 -16.22 -1.56
C ALA A 230 1.85 -15.00 -2.35
N GLY A 231 2.39 -15.26 -3.55
CA GLY A 231 2.52 -14.26 -4.61
C GLY A 231 1.32 -14.29 -5.56
N ALA A 232 1.17 -13.28 -6.40
CA ALA A 232 0.21 -13.33 -7.49
C ALA A 232 0.67 -14.29 -8.59
N PRO A 233 -0.24 -15.10 -9.17
CA PRO A 233 0.12 -15.89 -10.34
C PRO A 233 0.48 -14.96 -11.52
N ILE A 234 1.21 -15.51 -12.50
CA ILE A 234 1.61 -14.80 -13.71
C ILE A 234 0.79 -15.30 -14.92
N GLY A 235 0.68 -14.47 -15.95
CA GLY A 235 -0.20 -14.74 -17.08
C GLY A 235 -1.65 -14.30 -16.82
N ASP A 236 -2.62 -15.05 -17.34
CA ASP A 236 -4.06 -14.69 -17.31
C ASP A 236 -4.79 -15.22 -16.07
N ALA A 237 -4.08 -15.85 -15.12
CA ALA A 237 -4.66 -16.34 -13.89
C ALA A 237 -5.10 -15.17 -12.98
N THR A 238 -6.31 -15.28 -12.44
CA THR A 238 -6.86 -14.30 -11.50
C THR A 238 -6.50 -14.66 -10.06
N LEU A 239 -6.26 -13.63 -9.25
CA LEU A 239 -6.16 -13.76 -7.79
C LEU A 239 -7.51 -14.04 -7.13
N ASP A 240 -8.59 -13.63 -7.80
CA ASP A 240 -9.96 -13.72 -7.29
C ASP A 240 -10.62 -15.01 -7.78
N GLY A 241 -10.95 -15.89 -6.85
CA GLY A 241 -11.67 -17.14 -7.07
C GLY A 241 -12.12 -17.77 -5.75
N PRO A 242 -13.15 -18.65 -5.75
CA PRO A 242 -13.69 -19.26 -4.52
C PRO A 242 -12.71 -20.19 -3.79
N GLY A 243 -11.51 -20.44 -4.34
CA GLY A 243 -10.43 -21.22 -3.74
C GLY A 243 -9.33 -20.41 -3.05
N GLY A 244 -9.45 -19.08 -2.95
CA GLY A 244 -8.40 -18.21 -2.40
C GLY A 244 -7.27 -17.90 -3.39
N PRO A 245 -6.18 -17.24 -2.96
CA PRO A 245 -5.06 -16.88 -3.84
C PRO A 245 -4.41 -18.14 -4.43
N THR A 246 -4.41 -18.25 -5.75
CA THR A 246 -3.96 -19.44 -6.51
C THR A 246 -2.45 -19.45 -6.83
N GLY A 247 -1.68 -18.51 -6.29
CA GLY A 247 -0.23 -18.46 -6.47
C GLY A 247 0.54 -19.44 -5.57
N ILE A 248 1.85 -19.48 -5.76
CA ILE A 248 2.76 -20.33 -4.95
C ILE A 248 2.68 -19.91 -3.48
N ALA A 249 2.44 -20.89 -2.60
CA ALA A 249 2.28 -20.67 -1.17
C ALA A 249 2.90 -21.83 -0.35
N PRO A 250 3.67 -21.53 0.72
CA PRO A 250 4.13 -20.19 1.09
C PRO A 250 5.21 -19.67 0.13
N ALA A 251 5.23 -18.36 -0.11
CA ALA A 251 6.22 -17.68 -0.96
C ALA A 251 6.99 -16.61 -0.19
N ARG A 252 8.32 -16.72 -0.24
CA ARG A 252 9.27 -15.77 0.35
C ARG A 252 9.83 -14.84 -0.71
N VAL A 253 10.35 -13.70 -0.27
CA VAL A 253 11.19 -12.82 -1.08
C VAL A 253 12.53 -13.50 -1.28
N ARG A 254 12.95 -13.66 -2.54
CA ARG A 254 14.29 -14.13 -2.90
C ARG A 254 15.39 -13.28 -2.23
N THR A 255 16.50 -13.90 -1.86
CA THR A 255 17.52 -13.27 -1.00
C THR A 255 18.68 -12.64 -1.76
N ASP A 256 18.69 -12.72 -3.08
CA ASP A 256 19.78 -12.30 -3.97
C ASP A 256 19.46 -11.01 -4.77
N LEU A 257 18.42 -10.26 -4.38
CA LEU A 257 18.15 -8.94 -4.96
C LEU A 257 19.20 -7.91 -4.53
N GLU A 258 19.61 -7.05 -5.46
CA GLU A 258 20.54 -5.94 -5.21
C GLU A 258 19.88 -4.72 -4.55
N VAL A 259 18.56 -4.74 -4.43
CA VAL A 259 17.75 -3.63 -3.89
C VAL A 259 17.05 -4.06 -2.60
N PRO A 260 16.84 -3.13 -1.65
CA PRO A 260 16.07 -3.43 -0.46
C PRO A 260 14.61 -3.79 -0.76
N VAL A 261 14.09 -4.77 -0.02
CA VAL A 261 12.68 -5.16 0.00
C VAL A 261 12.17 -5.04 1.43
N PHE A 262 11.14 -4.23 1.62
CA PHE A 262 10.51 -4.04 2.91
C PHE A 262 9.07 -4.55 2.84
N GLN A 263 8.76 -5.56 3.65
CA GLN A 263 7.41 -6.08 3.83
C GLN A 263 6.78 -5.46 5.08
N VAL A 264 5.52 -5.04 4.98
CA VAL A 264 4.72 -4.62 6.13
C VAL A 264 3.38 -5.34 6.07
N VAL A 265 3.03 -6.01 7.15
CA VAL A 265 1.79 -6.79 7.29
C VAL A 265 1.14 -6.52 8.64
N THR A 266 -0.13 -6.85 8.75
CA THR A 266 -0.99 -6.63 9.91
C THR A 266 -1.44 -7.96 10.54
N GLU A 267 -2.14 -7.92 11.68
CA GLU A 267 -2.70 -9.14 12.28
C GLU A 267 -3.64 -9.89 11.32
N THR A 268 -4.42 -9.17 10.51
CA THR A 268 -5.32 -9.76 9.50
C THR A 268 -4.56 -10.59 8.47
N ASP A 269 -3.40 -10.09 8.03
CA ASP A 269 -2.60 -10.68 6.96
C ASP A 269 -1.94 -12.00 7.38
N LEU A 270 -1.73 -12.17 8.68
CA LEU A 270 -1.11 -13.36 9.25
C LEU A 270 -1.87 -14.62 8.87
N PHE A 271 -3.22 -14.56 8.89
CA PHE A 271 -4.08 -15.72 8.65
C PHE A 271 -5.26 -15.42 7.73
N GLU A 272 -6.06 -14.39 8.02
CA GLU A 272 -7.38 -14.19 7.40
C GLU A 272 -7.31 -13.88 5.91
N LEU A 273 -6.38 -13.02 5.50
CA LEU A 273 -6.23 -12.63 4.09
C LEU A 273 -5.87 -13.85 3.21
N GLY A 274 -5.23 -14.87 3.79
CA GLY A 274 -4.87 -16.13 3.13
C GLY A 274 -5.97 -17.20 3.18
N GLY A 275 -7.15 -16.89 3.72
CA GLY A 275 -8.22 -17.87 3.94
C GLY A 275 -8.10 -18.67 5.23
N GLY A 276 -7.23 -18.25 6.16
CA GLY A 276 -6.99 -18.88 7.44
C GLY A 276 -5.58 -19.48 7.58
N PRO A 277 -5.34 -20.25 8.65
CA PRO A 277 -4.08 -20.95 8.88
C PRO A 277 -3.76 -21.96 7.78
N GLY A 278 -2.47 -22.11 7.46
CA GLY A 278 -2.00 -23.02 6.42
C GLY A 278 -0.96 -22.38 5.49
N PRO A 279 -0.68 -23.00 4.31
CA PRO A 279 0.39 -22.55 3.42
C PRO A 279 0.17 -21.14 2.84
N HIS A 280 -1.09 -20.70 2.74
CA HIS A 280 -1.45 -19.37 2.26
C HIS A 280 -1.44 -18.29 3.36
N SER A 281 -1.23 -18.66 4.62
CA SER A 281 -1.05 -17.72 5.73
C SER A 281 0.30 -17.00 5.61
N PHE A 282 0.40 -15.71 6.01
CA PHE A 282 1.70 -15.04 6.01
C PHE A 282 2.69 -15.69 7.00
N VAL A 283 2.19 -16.29 8.09
CA VAL A 283 3.01 -17.04 9.05
C VAL A 283 3.82 -18.15 8.36
N ALA A 284 3.22 -18.88 7.42
CA ALA A 284 3.92 -19.91 6.65
C ALA A 284 5.00 -19.32 5.71
N ALA A 285 4.84 -18.07 5.29
CA ALA A 285 5.76 -17.34 4.41
C ALA A 285 6.78 -16.48 5.16
N ARG A 286 6.78 -16.45 6.49
CA ARG A 286 7.78 -15.73 7.29
C ARG A 286 9.20 -16.11 6.86
N GLN A 287 10.07 -15.12 6.88
CA GLN A 287 11.49 -15.25 6.61
C GLN A 287 12.27 -14.34 7.54
N PRO A 288 13.50 -14.73 7.93
CA PRO A 288 14.36 -13.85 8.71
C PRO A 288 14.73 -12.60 7.91
N ASP A 289 14.95 -11.51 8.63
CA ASP A 289 15.59 -10.31 8.09
C ASP A 289 16.98 -10.62 7.51
N THR A 290 17.39 -9.89 6.47
CA THR A 290 18.71 -10.01 5.82
C THR A 290 19.35 -8.63 5.62
N GLU A 291 20.50 -8.51 4.95
CA GLU A 291 21.03 -7.19 4.58
C GLU A 291 20.08 -6.39 3.65
N ARG A 292 19.13 -7.08 2.98
CA ARG A 292 18.24 -6.48 1.97
C ARG A 292 16.76 -6.74 2.20
N ILE A 293 16.40 -7.51 3.23
CA ILE A 293 14.99 -7.80 3.54
C ILE A 293 14.68 -7.39 4.97
N ARG A 294 13.60 -6.63 5.13
CA ARG A 294 12.97 -6.32 6.42
C ARG A 294 11.50 -6.71 6.37
N THR A 295 10.98 -7.22 7.48
CA THR A 295 9.54 -7.45 7.64
C THR A 295 9.05 -6.84 8.96
N TRP A 296 8.03 -6.00 8.91
CA TRP A 296 7.31 -5.55 10.09
C TRP A 296 5.90 -6.15 10.12
N GLU A 297 5.57 -6.77 11.25
CA GLU A 297 4.21 -7.22 11.57
C GLU A 297 3.64 -6.24 12.60
N ILE A 298 2.59 -5.50 12.24
CA ILE A 298 2.05 -4.41 13.06
C ILE A 298 1.04 -4.97 14.06
N ALA A 299 1.38 -4.94 15.34
CA ALA A 299 0.46 -5.34 16.41
C ALA A 299 -0.69 -4.32 16.52
N GLY A 300 -1.92 -4.80 16.69
CA GLY A 300 -3.11 -3.98 16.82
C GLY A 300 -3.62 -3.36 15.51
N ALA A 301 -3.11 -3.77 14.35
CA ALA A 301 -3.56 -3.26 13.04
C ALA A 301 -4.33 -4.32 12.24
N ALA A 302 -5.22 -3.84 11.35
CA ALA A 302 -6.01 -4.66 10.42
C ALA A 302 -5.65 -4.39 8.95
N HIS A 303 -5.96 -5.30 8.03
CA HIS A 303 -5.68 -5.12 6.59
C HIS A 303 -6.29 -3.83 6.01
N SER A 304 -7.48 -3.48 6.48
CA SER A 304 -8.13 -2.19 6.22
C SER A 304 -8.72 -1.64 7.52
N ASP A 305 -8.54 -0.36 7.81
CA ASP A 305 -8.95 0.22 9.09
C ASP A 305 -9.78 1.50 8.93
N ALA A 306 -10.19 2.08 10.04
CA ALA A 306 -10.95 3.31 10.09
C ALA A 306 -10.20 4.49 9.44
N HIS A 307 -8.86 4.50 9.44
CA HIS A 307 -8.08 5.51 8.72
C HIS A 307 -8.28 5.38 7.21
N SER A 308 -8.13 4.18 6.66
CA SER A 308 -8.34 3.93 5.23
C SER A 308 -9.77 4.32 4.82
N LEU A 309 -10.78 3.95 5.62
CA LEU A 309 -12.19 4.27 5.32
C LEU A 309 -12.47 5.77 5.34
N ARG A 310 -11.83 6.54 6.22
CA ARG A 310 -11.95 8.01 6.27
C ARG A 310 -11.39 8.69 5.02
N ILE A 311 -10.43 8.06 4.34
CA ILE A 311 -9.86 8.55 3.09
C ILE A 311 -10.69 8.07 1.89
N LEU A 312 -10.96 6.76 1.82
CA LEU A 312 -11.59 6.12 0.67
C LEU A 312 -13.07 6.49 0.54
N HIS A 313 -13.82 6.59 1.64
CA HIS A 313 -15.25 6.92 1.55
C HIS A 313 -15.52 8.24 0.81
N PRO A 314 -14.96 9.39 1.21
CA PRO A 314 -15.18 10.64 0.48
C PRO A 314 -14.61 10.62 -0.94
N GLN A 315 -13.49 9.92 -1.18
CA GLN A 315 -12.93 9.75 -2.53
C GLN A 315 -13.92 9.02 -3.45
N TYR A 316 -14.41 7.86 -3.03
CA TYR A 316 -15.35 7.06 -3.80
C TYR A 316 -16.69 7.77 -3.99
N THR A 317 -17.21 8.46 -2.96
CA THR A 317 -18.43 9.26 -3.08
C THR A 317 -18.25 10.41 -4.06
N ALA A 318 -17.10 11.10 -4.05
CA ALA A 318 -16.82 12.16 -5.02
C ALA A 318 -16.72 11.64 -6.46
N GLN A 319 -16.18 10.44 -6.65
CA GLN A 319 -16.02 9.84 -7.97
C GLN A 319 -17.32 9.21 -8.51
N PHE A 320 -17.99 8.38 -7.72
CA PHE A 320 -19.11 7.53 -8.19
C PHE A 320 -20.48 8.00 -7.70
N GLY A 321 -20.54 9.00 -6.84
CA GLY A 321 -21.78 9.42 -6.18
C GLY A 321 -22.25 8.34 -5.21
N ALA A 322 -23.29 7.60 -5.60
CA ALA A 322 -23.89 6.57 -4.75
C ALA A 322 -23.03 5.30 -4.71
N ILE A 323 -22.44 5.03 -3.55
CA ILE A 323 -21.70 3.81 -3.20
C ILE A 323 -22.29 3.21 -1.91
N ARG A 324 -21.83 2.03 -1.52
CA ARG A 324 -22.06 1.49 -0.17
C ARG A 324 -21.56 2.49 0.88
N GLU A 325 -22.38 2.77 1.89
CA GLU A 325 -22.06 3.72 2.97
C GLU A 325 -20.97 3.20 3.91
N LEU A 326 -19.72 3.48 3.57
CA LEU A 326 -18.54 3.08 4.33
C LEU A 326 -18.38 3.85 5.66
N SER A 327 -18.93 5.07 5.74
CA SER A 327 -18.91 5.88 6.98
C SER A 327 -19.50 5.14 8.18
N THR A 328 -20.50 4.28 7.95
CA THR A 328 -21.17 3.50 8.99
C THR A 328 -20.28 2.42 9.62
N LEU A 329 -19.20 2.03 8.94
CA LEU A 329 -18.25 1.02 9.41
C LEU A 329 -17.13 1.62 10.26
N ILE A 330 -16.77 2.89 10.04
CA ILE A 330 -15.70 3.61 10.77
C ILE A 330 -15.75 3.40 12.30
N PRO A 331 -16.91 3.50 13.00
CA PRO A 331 -16.94 3.35 14.45
C PRO A 331 -16.84 1.91 14.96
N ILE A 332 -16.93 0.89 14.10
CA ILE A 332 -16.97 -0.53 14.49
C ILE A 332 -15.78 -1.36 14.01
N VAL A 333 -14.87 -0.76 13.23
CA VAL A 333 -13.66 -1.39 12.73
C VAL A 333 -12.44 -0.98 13.54
N ASN A 334 -11.28 -1.57 13.25
CA ASN A 334 -10.00 -1.19 13.84
C ASN A 334 -9.68 0.29 13.56
N ASP A 335 -9.23 1.03 14.56
CA ASP A 335 -8.68 2.39 14.46
C ASP A 335 -7.25 2.42 15.03
N GLY A 336 -6.49 1.38 14.70
CA GLY A 336 -5.12 1.17 15.13
C GLY A 336 -4.10 2.02 14.35
N PRO A 337 -2.81 1.90 14.69
CA PRO A 337 -1.76 2.84 14.32
C PRO A 337 -1.12 2.54 12.95
N GLN A 338 -1.80 1.84 12.05
CA GLN A 338 -1.21 1.36 10.80
C GLN A 338 -0.68 2.51 9.93
N SER A 339 -1.45 3.59 9.73
CA SER A 339 -1.00 4.73 8.93
C SER A 339 0.31 5.33 9.44
N GLN A 340 0.49 5.41 10.76
CA GLN A 340 1.70 5.94 11.37
C GLN A 340 2.89 5.01 11.16
N VAL A 341 2.71 3.71 11.39
CA VAL A 341 3.79 2.71 11.23
C VAL A 341 4.19 2.56 9.76
N VAL A 342 3.23 2.53 8.84
CA VAL A 342 3.50 2.42 7.40
C VAL A 342 4.15 3.70 6.85
N SER A 343 3.77 4.88 7.36
CA SER A 343 4.47 6.14 7.06
C SER A 343 5.92 6.13 7.55
N ALA A 344 6.18 5.59 8.75
CA ALA A 344 7.53 5.40 9.27
C ALA A 344 8.32 4.39 8.44
N ALA A 345 7.68 3.31 7.99
CA ALA A 345 8.29 2.29 7.15
C ALA A 345 8.72 2.84 5.77
N LEU A 346 7.90 3.71 5.15
CA LEU A 346 8.28 4.40 3.92
C LEU A 346 9.51 5.30 4.13
N ARG A 347 9.54 6.07 5.22
CA ARG A 347 10.71 6.91 5.58
C ARG A 347 11.96 6.05 5.76
N ALA A 348 11.84 4.92 6.46
CA ALA A 348 12.93 3.99 6.68
C ALA A 348 13.40 3.33 5.37
N LEU A 349 12.49 2.94 4.47
CA LEU A 349 12.85 2.45 3.13
C LEU A 349 13.63 3.50 2.34
N ARG A 350 13.21 4.77 2.38
CA ARG A 350 13.95 5.86 1.73
C ARG A 350 15.37 5.96 2.30
N HIS A 351 15.54 5.99 3.62
CA HIS A 351 16.87 6.03 4.24
C HIS A 351 17.72 4.81 3.89
N TRP A 352 17.12 3.64 3.77
CA TRP A 352 17.84 2.44 3.36
C TRP A 352 18.38 2.54 1.94
N VAL A 353 17.55 3.06 1.02
CA VAL A 353 17.87 3.18 -0.39
C VAL A 353 18.81 4.35 -0.69
N VAL A 354 18.69 5.46 0.05
CA VAL A 354 19.50 6.68 -0.12
C VAL A 354 20.80 6.59 0.67
N ASP A 355 20.72 6.25 1.95
CA ASP A 355 21.80 6.38 2.92
C ASP A 355 22.43 5.03 3.31
N GLY A 356 21.83 3.90 2.88
CA GLY A 356 22.27 2.56 3.26
C GLY A 356 21.90 2.16 4.69
N VAL A 357 21.07 2.94 5.38
CA VAL A 357 20.65 2.68 6.76
C VAL A 357 19.39 1.83 6.76
N ALA A 358 19.53 0.54 7.08
CA ALA A 358 18.41 -0.38 7.12
C ALA A 358 17.38 0.00 8.19
N PRO A 359 16.06 -0.24 7.96
CA PRO A 359 15.04 -0.17 8.99
C PRO A 359 15.41 -1.04 10.19
N ALA A 360 14.92 -0.65 11.37
CA ALA A 360 15.04 -1.49 12.56
C ALA A 360 14.38 -2.86 12.33
N SER A 361 15.00 -3.91 12.84
CA SER A 361 14.34 -5.21 12.93
C SER A 361 13.29 -5.18 14.04
N ALA A 362 12.22 -5.95 13.86
CA ALA A 362 11.21 -6.19 14.88
C ALA A 362 11.03 -7.70 15.01
N ASP A 363 10.90 -8.20 16.24
CA ASP A 363 10.45 -9.59 16.44
C ASP A 363 9.04 -9.73 15.81
N PRO A 364 8.73 -10.85 15.13
CA PRO A 364 7.39 -11.09 14.61
C PRO A 364 6.34 -11.05 15.72
N ILE A 365 5.07 -10.87 15.34
CA ILE A 365 3.95 -11.10 16.25
C ILE A 365 4.01 -12.56 16.73
N GLU A 366 3.90 -12.76 18.04
CA GLU A 366 3.95 -14.08 18.63
C GLU A 366 2.72 -14.89 18.20
N THR A 367 2.97 -16.11 17.70
CA THR A 367 1.93 -17.02 17.23
C THR A 367 2.16 -18.39 17.84
N THR A 368 1.10 -19.04 18.32
CA THR A 368 1.15 -20.44 18.77
C THR A 368 0.22 -21.26 17.90
N ALA A 369 0.80 -22.20 17.16
CA ALA A 369 0.10 -22.91 16.09
C ALA A 369 -0.57 -21.91 15.12
N ASP A 370 -1.89 -21.84 15.17
CA ASP A 370 -2.74 -21.18 14.19
C ASP A 370 -3.38 -19.90 14.76
N THR A 371 -2.91 -19.40 15.91
CA THR A 371 -3.47 -18.23 16.59
C THR A 371 -2.40 -17.22 17.00
N ILE A 372 -2.82 -15.95 17.07
CA ILE A 372 -2.03 -14.86 17.63
C ILE A 372 -2.04 -14.97 19.15
N VAL A 373 -0.87 -14.88 19.78
CA VAL A 373 -0.75 -14.82 21.24
C VAL A 373 -1.04 -13.39 21.69
N ARG A 374 -1.93 -13.24 22.67
CA ARG A 374 -2.43 -11.95 23.13
C ARG A 374 -2.06 -11.69 24.59
N ASP A 375 -1.86 -10.43 24.94
CA ASP A 375 -1.73 -9.99 26.31
C ASP A 375 -3.08 -10.00 27.06
N ARG A 376 -3.06 -9.64 28.34
CA ARG A 376 -4.27 -9.60 29.18
C ARG A 376 -5.34 -8.60 28.73
N PHE A 377 -5.01 -7.68 27.83
CA PHE A 377 -5.93 -6.70 27.24
C PHE A 377 -6.38 -7.09 25.84
N GLY A 378 -5.97 -8.27 25.35
CA GLY A 378 -6.32 -8.76 24.04
C GLY A 378 -5.48 -8.19 22.90
N ASN A 379 -4.38 -7.46 23.17
CA ASN A 379 -3.49 -6.98 22.11
C ASN A 379 -2.41 -8.03 21.79
N ALA A 380 -2.01 -8.15 20.53
CA ALA A 380 -1.00 -9.13 20.10
C ALA A 380 0.37 -8.90 20.75
N LEU A 381 1.00 -9.95 21.27
CA LEU A 381 2.39 -9.93 21.74
C LEU A 381 3.39 -9.93 20.57
N GLY A 382 4.57 -9.33 20.77
CA GLY A 382 5.57 -9.17 19.72
C GLY A 382 5.17 -8.14 18.66
N GLY A 383 5.83 -8.19 17.50
CA GLY A 383 5.60 -7.26 16.40
C GLY A 383 6.10 -5.85 16.66
N VAL A 384 5.77 -4.96 15.73
CA VAL A 384 5.89 -3.51 15.90
C VAL A 384 4.72 -3.04 16.77
N ARG A 385 5.02 -2.71 18.04
CA ARG A 385 4.06 -2.15 18.99
C ARG A 385 4.20 -0.62 19.07
N THR A 386 3.07 0.06 19.12
CA THR A 386 2.99 1.52 19.29
C THR A 386 2.45 1.86 20.68
N PRO A 387 2.43 3.14 21.08
CA PRO A 387 1.88 3.56 22.37
C PRO A 387 0.42 3.16 22.57
N ASP A 388 -0.38 3.10 21.51
CA ASP A 388 -1.78 2.67 21.57
C ASP A 388 -1.93 1.19 21.98
N VAL A 389 -0.88 0.40 21.76
CA VAL A 389 -0.82 -1.04 22.10
C VAL A 389 -0.07 -1.28 23.42
N ASP A 390 0.98 -0.51 23.69
CA ASP A 390 1.79 -0.63 24.93
C ASP A 390 1.12 0.02 26.16
N VAL A 391 0.32 1.06 25.94
CA VAL A 391 -0.41 1.80 26.97
C VAL A 391 -1.90 1.84 26.58
N PRO A 392 -2.56 0.66 26.55
CA PRO A 392 -3.85 0.52 25.91
C PRO A 392 -4.95 1.20 26.72
N VAL A 393 -5.85 1.86 25.99
CA VAL A 393 -7.18 2.27 26.48
C VAL A 393 -8.31 1.50 25.79
N ALA A 394 -7.94 0.65 24.82
CA ALA A 394 -8.79 -0.24 24.06
C ALA A 394 -7.99 -1.48 23.68
N THR A 395 -8.69 -2.59 23.46
CA THR A 395 -8.18 -3.71 22.68
C THR A 395 -8.16 -3.29 21.21
N LEU A 396 -7.00 -3.42 20.57
CA LEU A 396 -6.83 -3.29 19.14
C LEU A 396 -6.54 -4.67 18.56
N THR A 397 -7.33 -5.09 17.58
CA THR A 397 -7.14 -6.36 16.88
C THR A 397 -7.33 -6.17 15.39
N GLY A 398 -6.53 -6.88 14.59
CA GLY A 398 -6.79 -7.04 13.16
C GLY A 398 -7.65 -8.25 12.81
N GLU A 399 -7.92 -9.13 13.78
CA GLU A 399 -8.83 -10.26 13.56
C GLU A 399 -10.27 -9.79 13.37
N THR A 400 -10.99 -10.40 12.45
CA THR A 400 -12.37 -10.08 12.11
C THR A 400 -13.28 -10.25 13.32
N VAL A 401 -13.92 -9.15 13.73
CA VAL A 401 -14.97 -9.16 14.79
C VAL A 401 -16.36 -8.91 14.20
N GLN A 402 -16.51 -7.86 13.40
CA GLN A 402 -17.81 -7.49 12.80
C GLN A 402 -17.75 -7.38 11.27
N VAL A 403 -16.64 -6.84 10.76
CA VAL A 403 -16.45 -6.58 9.33
C VAL A 403 -15.22 -7.36 8.87
N PRO A 404 -15.35 -8.23 7.84
CA PRO A 404 -14.23 -9.03 7.35
C PRO A 404 -13.01 -8.17 6.98
N ASN A 405 -11.82 -8.62 7.39
CA ASN A 405 -10.52 -7.98 7.14
C ASN A 405 -10.34 -6.57 7.74
N ASN A 406 -11.27 -6.14 8.61
CA ASN A 406 -11.27 -4.78 9.15
C ASN A 406 -10.95 -4.68 10.64
N GLY A 407 -10.73 -5.82 11.31
CA GLY A 407 -10.41 -5.83 12.73
C GLY A 407 -11.48 -5.18 13.62
N ALA A 408 -11.08 -4.75 14.81
CA ALA A 408 -11.89 -3.95 15.71
C ALA A 408 -11.06 -3.13 16.71
N THR A 409 -11.67 -2.07 17.23
CA THR A 409 -11.23 -1.33 18.41
C THR A 409 -12.30 -1.45 19.50
N VAL A 410 -11.98 -2.11 20.62
CA VAL A 410 -12.92 -2.35 21.72
C VAL A 410 -12.41 -1.62 22.97
N PRO A 411 -13.08 -0.53 23.42
CA PRO A 411 -12.66 0.19 24.61
C PRO A 411 -12.54 -0.71 25.84
N LEU A 412 -11.50 -0.50 26.66
CA LEU A 412 -11.42 -1.13 27.98
C LEU A 412 -12.48 -0.52 28.90
N ASP A 413 -12.97 -1.32 29.86
CA ASP A 413 -13.94 -0.84 30.83
C ASP A 413 -13.32 0.18 31.81
N THR A 414 -14.18 1.01 32.41
CA THR A 414 -13.75 2.09 33.31
C THR A 414 -13.02 1.59 34.55
N GLU A 415 -13.35 0.40 35.06
CA GLU A 415 -12.71 -0.16 36.26
C GLU A 415 -11.27 -0.57 35.94
N THR A 416 -11.07 -1.23 34.80
CA THR A 416 -9.75 -1.54 34.25
C THR A 416 -8.94 -0.27 34.02
N LEU A 417 -9.51 0.75 33.36
CA LEU A 417 -8.81 2.01 33.12
C LEU A 417 -8.42 2.74 34.41
N ALA A 418 -9.28 2.75 35.42
CA ALA A 418 -8.99 3.39 36.72
C ALA A 418 -7.87 2.67 37.49
N VAL A 419 -7.71 1.35 37.31
CA VAL A 419 -6.61 0.58 37.89
C VAL A 419 -5.29 0.83 37.14
N LEU A 420 -5.33 0.91 35.80
CA LEU A 420 -4.12 1.15 34.98
C LEU A 420 -3.63 2.59 35.09
N TYR A 421 -4.56 3.53 35.09
CA TYR A 421 -4.33 4.97 35.03
C TYR A 421 -5.22 5.69 36.05
N PRO A 422 -4.79 5.75 37.33
CA PRO A 422 -5.57 6.41 38.38
C PRO A 422 -5.87 7.88 38.10
N ASP A 423 -5.00 8.53 37.33
CA ASP A 423 -5.13 9.92 36.89
C ASP A 423 -4.57 10.13 35.47
N GLN A 424 -4.93 11.27 34.88
CA GLN A 424 -4.51 11.67 33.54
C GLN A 424 -2.98 11.78 33.42
N ASP A 425 -2.29 12.24 34.46
CA ASP A 425 -0.83 12.43 34.45
C ASP A 425 -0.10 11.08 34.37
N THR A 426 -0.61 10.06 35.05
CA THR A 426 -0.12 8.68 34.99
C THR A 426 -0.26 8.12 33.58
N TYR A 427 -1.43 8.27 32.95
CA TYR A 427 -1.64 7.85 31.56
C TYR A 427 -0.69 8.58 30.60
N VAL A 428 -0.63 9.91 30.68
CA VAL A 428 0.18 10.73 29.77
C VAL A 428 1.67 10.44 29.94
N THR A 429 2.15 10.18 31.16
CA THR A 429 3.55 9.82 31.41
C THR A 429 3.89 8.47 30.77
N GLN A 430 3.08 7.44 31.04
CA GLN A 430 3.30 6.11 30.44
C GLN A 430 3.24 6.16 28.90
N PHE A 431 2.25 6.87 28.36
CA PHE A 431 2.06 7.03 26.92
C PHE A 431 3.21 7.82 26.28
N SER A 432 3.75 8.83 26.97
CA SER A 432 4.96 9.56 26.53
C SER A 432 6.16 8.64 26.45
N ASP A 433 6.43 7.85 27.49
CA ASP A 433 7.55 6.93 27.52
C ASP A 433 7.44 5.89 26.39
N ALA A 434 6.22 5.38 26.14
CA ALA A 434 5.97 4.46 25.02
C ALA A 434 6.16 5.14 23.65
N THR A 435 5.75 6.41 23.52
CA THR A 435 5.92 7.19 22.30
C THR A 435 7.39 7.41 22.00
N ASP A 436 8.18 7.79 23.01
CA ASP A 436 9.61 8.01 22.85
C ASP A 436 10.34 6.71 22.49
N ARG A 437 9.95 5.57 23.07
CA ARG A 437 10.48 4.25 22.66
C ARG A 437 10.18 3.94 21.20
N ALA A 438 8.94 4.11 20.76
CA ALA A 438 8.53 3.81 19.39
C ALA A 438 9.19 4.75 18.36
N VAL A 439 9.36 6.04 18.69
CA VAL A 439 10.09 7.00 17.86
C VAL A 439 11.58 6.66 17.80
N THR A 440 12.20 6.34 18.94
CA THR A 440 13.62 5.96 19.01
C THR A 440 13.91 4.68 18.24
N ALA A 441 12.99 3.70 18.29
CA ALA A 441 13.09 2.47 17.51
C ALA A 441 12.82 2.67 16.00
N GLY A 442 12.36 3.85 15.58
CA GLY A 442 12.03 4.15 14.18
C GLY A 442 10.67 3.59 13.71
N PHE A 443 9.86 3.06 14.63
CA PHE A 443 8.51 2.56 14.34
C PHE A 443 7.46 3.67 14.24
N LEU A 444 7.78 4.86 14.77
CA LEU A 444 7.01 6.07 14.58
C LEU A 444 7.90 7.20 14.09
N ARG A 445 7.33 8.06 13.24
CA ARG A 445 7.95 9.34 12.91
C ARG A 445 7.78 10.29 14.10
N PHE A 446 8.74 11.18 14.31
CA PHE A 446 8.67 12.17 15.39
C PHE A 446 7.38 13.01 15.32
N GLU A 447 6.95 13.38 14.11
CA GLU A 447 5.73 14.15 13.89
C GLU A 447 4.47 13.38 14.30
N ASP A 448 4.44 12.06 14.07
CA ASP A 448 3.32 11.19 14.45
C ASP A 448 3.27 11.02 15.97
N GLY A 449 4.42 10.81 16.61
CA GLY A 449 4.51 10.74 18.07
C GLY A 449 3.98 12.01 18.74
N ARG A 450 4.33 13.19 18.21
CA ARG A 450 3.78 14.47 18.69
C ARG A 450 2.26 14.58 18.52
N ALA A 451 1.73 14.11 17.40
CA ALA A 451 0.29 14.11 17.14
C ALA A 451 -0.45 13.17 18.11
N LEU A 452 0.09 11.97 18.35
CA LEU A 452 -0.44 11.01 19.32
C LEU A 452 -0.43 11.58 20.75
N MET A 453 0.66 12.22 21.17
CA MET A 453 0.74 12.87 22.48
C MET A 453 -0.28 14.00 22.65
N THR A 454 -0.58 14.73 21.59
CA THR A 454 -1.62 15.77 21.62
C THR A 454 -3.00 15.14 21.85
N LYS A 455 -3.30 14.04 21.14
CA LYS A 455 -4.54 13.28 21.34
C LYS A 455 -4.63 12.69 22.75
N ALA A 456 -3.58 12.05 23.24
CA ALA A 456 -3.53 11.44 24.57
C ALA A 456 -3.84 12.45 25.68
N ARG A 457 -3.26 13.66 25.61
CA ARG A 457 -3.51 14.74 26.58
C ARG A 457 -4.96 15.23 26.58
N SER A 458 -5.67 15.12 25.45
CA SER A 458 -7.07 15.53 25.32
C SER A 458 -8.11 14.45 25.65
N ARG A 459 -7.69 13.19 25.85
CA ARG A 459 -8.60 12.04 25.91
C ARG A 459 -9.45 11.97 27.20
N GLY A 460 -8.99 12.59 28.28
CA GLY A 460 -9.65 12.55 29.59
C GLY A 460 -9.67 11.12 30.16
N ILE A 461 -8.59 10.74 30.85
CA ILE A 461 -8.42 9.46 31.55
C ILE A 461 -8.25 9.73 33.05
N GLY A 462 -8.80 8.86 33.89
CA GLY A 462 -8.90 9.08 35.33
C GLY A 462 -10.24 9.72 35.73
N ASN A 463 -10.49 9.81 37.04
CA ASN A 463 -11.73 10.37 37.60
C ASN A 463 -11.88 11.88 37.40
#